data_AF-Q8DGT0-F1
#
_entry.id   AF-Q8DGT0-F1
#
_cell.length_a   1.000
_cell.length_b   1.000
_cell.length_c   1.000
_cell.angle_alpha   90.00
_cell.angle_beta   90.00
_cell.angle_gamma   90.00
#
_symmetry.space_group_name_H-M   'P 1'
#
loop_
_entity.id
_entity.type
_entity.pdbx_description
1 polymer ?
#
loop_
_entity_poly.entity_id
_entity_poly.type
_entity_poly.pdbx_seq_one_letter_code
_entity_poly.pdbx_strand_id
1 'polypeptide(L)'
;MYTRLAMFETYHAWRGEQDAGKYEDIPGFCKSASLEEIRHHGYVLTPGRYVGAEVQEEDDEPFAEKMQRLVAKLREQQTEAARLDEAIWKSLKELGYDG
;
A
#
# COMPACT_ATOMS: atom_id res chain seq x y z
N MET A 1 8.65 14.00 6.01
CA MET A 1 9.73 14.33 6.97
C MET A 1 9.79 13.35 8.16
N TYR A 2 8.68 12.69 8.54
CA TYR A 2 8.64 11.71 9.63
C TYR A 2 9.35 10.36 9.36
N THR A 3 9.37 9.86 8.13
CA THR A 3 9.83 8.48 7.83
C THR A 3 11.35 8.27 7.90
N ARG A 4 12.16 9.31 7.70
CA ARG A 4 13.64 9.18 7.68
C ARG A 4 14.26 9.03 9.08
N LEU A 5 13.65 9.61 10.11
CA LEU A 5 14.12 9.50 11.49
C LEU A 5 13.93 8.07 12.01
N ALA A 6 12.78 7.47 11.72
CA ALA A 6 12.44 6.11 12.14
C ALA A 6 13.44 5.05 11.64
N MET A 7 13.91 5.12 10.39
CA MET A 7 14.88 4.15 9.85
C MET A 7 16.24 4.21 10.56
N PHE A 8 16.72 5.43 10.82
CA PHE A 8 18.00 5.65 11.49
C PHE A 8 17.95 5.12 12.92
N GLU A 9 16.95 5.55 13.69
CA GLU A 9 16.74 5.11 15.07
C GLU A 9 16.62 3.58 15.17
N THR A 10 15.83 2.97 14.29
CA THR A 10 15.64 1.51 14.24
C THR A 10 16.94 0.76 13.94
N TYR A 11 17.76 1.28 13.02
CA TYR A 11 19.05 0.67 12.73
C TYR A 11 20.00 0.74 13.93
N HIS A 12 20.09 1.89 14.61
CA HIS A 12 20.93 2.04 15.81
C HIS A 12 20.43 1.16 16.97
N ALA A 13 19.12 1.02 17.13
CA ALA A 13 18.52 0.09 18.08
C ALA A 13 18.90 -1.36 17.73
N TRP A 14 18.81 -1.75 16.46
CA TRP A 14 19.20 -3.10 15.97
C TRP A 14 20.67 -3.40 16.22
N ARG A 15 21.54 -2.40 16.08
CA ARG A 15 22.97 -2.49 16.40
C ARG A 15 23.26 -2.60 17.90
N GLY A 16 22.29 -2.29 18.76
CA GLY A 16 22.43 -2.33 20.21
C GLY A 16 23.23 -1.16 20.78
N GLU A 17 23.15 0.02 20.17
CA GLU A 17 23.82 1.22 20.68
C GLU A 17 23.18 1.71 21.98
N GLN A 18 24.00 2.23 22.92
CA GLN A 18 23.59 2.51 24.30
C GLN A 18 22.42 3.50 24.41
N ASP A 19 22.31 4.45 23.48
CA ASP A 19 21.29 5.51 23.50
C ASP A 19 20.13 5.26 22.51
N ALA A 20 20.12 4.12 21.80
CA ALA A 20 19.20 3.89 20.69
C ALA A 20 17.93 3.10 21.06
N GLY A 21 17.76 2.75 22.33
CA GLY A 21 16.62 1.95 22.79
C GLY A 21 16.71 0.48 22.39
N LYS A 22 15.60 -0.25 22.56
CA LYS A 22 15.53 -1.70 22.27
C LYS A 22 14.98 -1.93 20.86
N TYR A 23 15.65 -2.77 20.10
CA TYR A 23 15.17 -3.23 18.80
C TYR A 23 14.00 -4.20 18.92
N GLU A 24 13.02 -4.06 18.03
CA GLU A 24 11.92 -4.99 17.84
C GLU A 24 11.64 -5.15 16.34
N ASP A 25 11.26 -6.36 15.92
CA ASP A 25 10.78 -6.62 14.57
C ASP A 25 9.39 -6.00 14.40
N ILE A 26 9.18 -5.25 13.32
CA ILE A 26 7.92 -4.55 13.05
C ILE A 26 7.40 -4.99 11.67
N PRO A 27 6.22 -5.66 11.61
CA PRO A 27 5.63 -6.10 10.36
C PRO A 27 5.48 -4.96 9.34
N GLY A 28 5.89 -5.19 8.10
CA GLY A 28 5.88 -4.17 7.04
C GLY A 28 7.01 -3.13 7.11
N PHE A 29 7.85 -3.15 8.16
CA PHE A 29 8.90 -2.15 8.36
C PHE A 29 10.32 -2.74 8.53
N CYS A 30 10.55 -3.59 9.53
CA CYS A 30 11.88 -4.15 9.79
C CYS A 30 11.82 -5.57 10.37
N LYS A 31 12.85 -6.38 10.08
CA LYS A 31 13.04 -7.70 10.70
C LYS A 31 14.51 -8.10 10.78
N SER A 32 14.91 -8.66 11.90
CA SER A 32 16.21 -9.32 12.07
C SER A 32 16.08 -10.83 11.83
N ALA A 33 16.33 -11.26 10.59
CA ALA A 33 16.25 -12.68 10.20
C ALA A 33 17.50 -13.47 10.63
N SER A 34 17.29 -14.73 11.05
CA SER A 34 18.40 -15.64 11.36
C SER A 34 19.02 -16.25 10.09
N LEU A 35 20.25 -16.77 10.18
CA LEU A 35 20.88 -17.48 9.05
C LEU A 35 20.10 -18.74 8.62
N GLU A 36 19.40 -19.38 9.56
CA GLU A 36 18.55 -20.53 9.28
C GLU A 36 17.31 -20.14 8.46
N GLU A 37 16.67 -19.02 8.82
CA GLU A 37 15.54 -18.44 8.08
C GLU A 37 15.97 -18.04 6.65
N ILE A 38 17.12 -17.39 6.51
CA ILE A 38 17.67 -17.02 5.20
C ILE A 38 17.94 -18.27 4.35
N ARG A 39 18.49 -19.33 4.95
CA ARG A 39 18.73 -20.60 4.26
C ARG A 39 17.42 -21.26 3.81
N HIS A 40 16.40 -21.26 4.66
CA HIS A 40 15.07 -21.79 4.33
C HIS A 40 14.46 -21.08 3.10
N HIS A 41 14.70 -19.78 2.97
CA HIS A 41 14.28 -18.99 1.81
C HIS A 41 15.24 -19.05 0.61
N GLY A 42 16.19 -19.99 0.60
CA GLY A 42 17.11 -20.17 -0.53
C GLY A 42 18.04 -18.98 -0.75
N TYR A 43 18.38 -18.25 0.32
CA TYR A 43 19.23 -17.06 0.29
C TYR A 43 18.66 -15.88 -0.52
N VAL A 44 17.38 -15.89 -0.86
CA VAL A 44 16.70 -14.74 -1.46
C VAL A 44 16.51 -13.68 -0.38
N LEU A 45 17.08 -12.50 -0.56
CA LEU A 45 17.07 -11.40 0.44
C LEU A 45 16.06 -10.28 0.13
N THR A 46 15.02 -10.58 -0.65
CA THR A 46 13.96 -9.60 -0.92
C THR A 46 13.20 -9.30 0.38
N PRO A 47 13.12 -8.03 0.84
CA PRO A 47 12.56 -7.69 2.15
C PRO A 47 11.16 -8.26 2.40
N GLY A 48 10.29 -8.26 1.37
CA GLY A 48 8.93 -8.81 1.47
C GLY A 48 8.85 -10.29 1.83
N ARG A 49 9.95 -11.05 1.72
CA ARG A 49 10.01 -12.46 2.14
C ARG A 49 10.13 -12.61 3.66
N TYR A 50 10.62 -11.58 4.37
CA TYR A 50 10.95 -11.61 5.80
C TYR A 50 10.08 -10.68 6.62
N VAL A 51 9.91 -9.43 6.15
CA VAL A 51 9.36 -8.31 6.94
C VAL A 51 7.83 -8.44 7.13
N GLY A 52 7.16 -9.29 6.34
CA GLY A 52 5.69 -9.40 6.36
C GLY A 52 5.00 -8.13 5.87
N ALA A 53 3.69 -8.07 6.04
CA ALA A 53 2.90 -6.87 5.80
C ALA A 53 2.58 -6.20 7.14
N GLU A 54 2.48 -4.88 7.14
CA GLU A 54 1.88 -4.15 8.26
C GLU A 54 0.49 -4.73 8.51
N VAL A 55 0.12 -4.86 9.79
CA VAL A 55 -1.24 -5.29 10.16
C VAL A 55 -2.17 -4.19 9.65
N GLN A 56 -2.80 -4.46 8.52
CA GLN A 56 -3.90 -3.63 8.05
C GLN A 56 -5.08 -3.95 8.95
N GLU A 57 -5.84 -2.92 9.32
CA GLU A 57 -7.17 -3.16 9.86
C GLU A 57 -7.91 -4.07 8.87
N GLU A 58 -8.27 -5.27 9.31
CA GLU A 58 -9.03 -6.17 8.47
C GLU A 58 -10.35 -5.47 8.16
N ASP A 59 -10.67 -5.41 6.87
CA ASP A 59 -11.98 -4.96 6.45
C ASP A 59 -12.98 -6.02 6.92
N ASP A 60 -13.69 -5.73 8.00
CA ASP A 60 -14.70 -6.62 8.59
C ASP A 60 -15.90 -6.84 7.65
N GLU A 61 -16.00 -6.11 6.53
CA GLU A 61 -17.04 -6.31 5.53
C GLU A 61 -16.91 -7.68 4.84
N PRO A 62 -17.96 -8.54 4.87
CA PRO A 62 -17.95 -9.79 4.13
C PRO A 62 -17.65 -9.57 2.65
N PHE A 63 -16.79 -10.41 2.07
CA PHE A 63 -16.35 -10.26 0.66
C PHE A 63 -17.52 -10.07 -0.33
N ALA A 64 -18.61 -10.81 -0.14
CA ALA A 64 -19.78 -10.71 -1.00
C ALA A 64 -20.46 -9.33 -0.92
N GLU A 65 -20.57 -8.76 0.28
CA GLU A 65 -21.16 -7.43 0.52
C GLU A 65 -20.26 -6.34 -0.06
N LYS A 66 -18.95 -6.45 0.18
CA LYS A 66 -17.93 -5.56 -0.40
C LYS A 66 -17.99 -5.53 -1.91
N MET A 67 -18.04 -6.71 -2.54
CA MET A 67 -18.12 -6.79 -4.00
C MET A 67 -19.41 -6.20 -4.55
N GLN A 68 -20.55 -6.43 -3.89
CA GLN A 68 -21.82 -5.82 -4.30
C GLN A 68 -21.75 -4.28 -4.23
N ARG A 69 -21.24 -3.74 -3.12
CA ARG A 69 -21.07 -2.30 -2.91
C ARG A 69 -20.11 -1.69 -3.92
N LEU A 70 -18.94 -2.29 -4.15
CA LEU A 70 -17.94 -1.80 -5.08
C LEU A 70 -18.45 -1.84 -6.53
N VAL A 71 -19.16 -2.90 -6.93
CA VAL A 71 -19.76 -2.98 -8.27
C VAL A 71 -20.87 -1.95 -8.46
N ALA A 72 -21.70 -1.72 -7.44
CA ALA A 72 -22.70 -0.66 -7.48
C ALA A 72 -22.03 0.72 -7.65
N LYS A 73 -20.96 0.98 -6.88
CA LYS A 73 -20.22 2.25 -6.99
C LYS A 73 -19.55 2.42 -8.35
N LEU A 74 -18.98 1.36 -8.90
CA LEU A 74 -18.38 1.38 -10.23
C LEU A 74 -19.42 1.71 -11.31
N ARG A 75 -20.63 1.16 -11.23
CA ARG A 75 -21.72 1.47 -12.18
C ARG A 75 -22.17 2.92 -12.11
N GLU A 76 -22.25 3.49 -10.90
CA GLU A 76 -22.54 4.90 -10.69
C GLU A 76 -21.46 5.77 -11.35
N GLN A 77 -20.18 5.45 -11.10
CA GLN A 77 -19.06 6.18 -11.68
C GLN A 77 -19.01 6.08 -13.21
N GLN A 78 -19.34 4.91 -13.78
CA GLN A 78 -19.42 4.75 -15.24
C GLN A 78 -20.54 5.59 -15.86
N THR A 79 -21.69 5.66 -15.19
CA THR A 79 -22.80 6.51 -15.65
C THR A 79 -22.39 7.98 -15.62
N GLU A 80 -21.74 8.42 -14.55
CA GLU A 80 -21.27 9.80 -14.43
C GLU A 80 -20.16 10.12 -15.44
N ALA A 81 -19.24 9.20 -15.67
CA ALA A 81 -18.21 9.35 -16.70
C ALA A 81 -18.83 9.55 -18.09
N ALA A 82 -19.80 8.72 -18.47
CA ALA A 82 -20.49 8.87 -19.75
C ALA A 82 -21.19 10.24 -19.88
N ARG A 83 -21.85 10.71 -18.81
CA ARG A 83 -22.49 12.03 -18.77
C ARG A 83 -21.47 13.17 -18.95
N LEU A 84 -20.31 13.05 -18.29
CA LEU A 84 -19.23 14.03 -18.39
C LEU A 84 -18.60 14.02 -19.78
N ASP A 85 -18.39 12.84 -20.38
CA ASP A 85 -17.90 12.71 -21.75
C ASP A 85 -18.83 13.39 -22.75
N GLU A 86 -20.14 13.15 -22.66
CA GLU A 86 -21.14 13.84 -23.49
C GLU A 86 -21.08 15.37 -23.33
N ALA A 87 -20.95 15.85 -22.09
CA ALA A 87 -20.84 17.28 -21.81
C ALA A 87 -19.55 17.88 -22.41
N ILE A 88 -18.42 17.19 -22.28
CA ILE A 88 -17.13 17.59 -22.85
C ILE A 88 -17.24 17.68 -24.38
N TRP A 89 -17.81 16.67 -25.04
CA TRP A 89 -17.98 16.68 -26.49
C TRP A 89 -18.90 17.80 -26.97
N LYS A 90 -19.98 18.06 -26.23
CA LYS A 90 -20.86 19.20 -26.53
C LYS A 90 -20.09 20.53 -26.45
N SER A 91 -19.30 20.73 -25.40
CA SER A 91 -18.48 21.94 -25.24
C SER A 91 -17.39 22.07 -26.32
N LEU A 92 -16.72 20.98 -26.68
CA LEU A 92 -15.72 20.98 -27.75
C LEU A 92 -16.33 21.34 -29.11
N LYS A 93 -17.54 20.84 -29.38
CA LYS A 93 -18.31 21.19 -30.59
C LYS A 93 -18.68 22.68 -30.62
N GLU A 94 -19.13 23.23 -29.50
CA GLU A 94 -19.42 24.68 -29.39
C GLU A 94 -18.18 25.55 -29.61
N LEU A 95 -16.99 25.02 -29.32
CA LEU A 95 -15.70 25.68 -29.56
C LEU A 95 -15.09 25.39 -30.94
N GLY A 96 -15.73 24.55 -31.77
CA GLY A 96 -15.28 24.24 -33.13
C GLY A 96 -14.16 23.20 -33.24
N TYR A 97 -14.03 22.30 -32.26
CA TYR A 97 -13.02 21.23 -32.24
C TYR A 97 -13.60 19.82 -32.50
N ASP A 98 -14.69 19.68 -33.24
CA ASP A 98 -15.39 18.40 -33.51
C ASP A 98 -14.99 17.72 -34.84
N GLY A 99 -13.79 18.04 -35.37
CA GLY A 99 -13.25 17.53 -36.64
C GLY A 99 -12.79 16.08 -36.63
#